data_AF-A0A845Y2P3-F1
#
_entry.id   AF-A0A845Y2P3-F1
#
_cell.length_a   1.000
_cell.length_b   1.000
_cell.length_c   1.000
_cell.angle_alpha   90.00
_cell.angle_beta   90.00
_cell.angle_gamma   90.00
#
_symmetry.space_group_name_H-M   'P 1'
#
loop_
_entity.id
_entity.type
_entity.pdbx_description
1 polymer ?
#
loop_
_entity_poly.entity_id
_entity_poly.type
_entity_poly.pdbx_seq_one_letter_code
_entity_poly.pdbx_strand_id
1 'polypeptide(L)'
;MTEKLIRLNQTKRLSPTLIRNLRERGIEILLFLAALSSVATMAAIIFFLLRESLAFFKEVSLIDFLTDTKWTPMFLEKHYGILPLISGTLVTATTALLLAIPTGTIAAIYLSEFAPPTLREIIKPGLELLAAIPTVVYGYFALLVVSPLLRNIFTELPVFNMLSAGLVMGLMIIPFISSISEDAMRAVPVELREGSYAMG
;
A
#
# COMPACT_ATOMS: atom_id res chain seq x y z
N MET A 1 -1.58 75.86 21.06
CA MET A 1 -1.71 75.05 19.82
C MET A 1 -0.86 73.77 19.87
N THR A 2 -0.44 73.32 21.06
CA THR A 2 0.59 72.28 21.24
C THR A 2 0.02 70.99 21.86
N GLU A 3 -1.07 71.06 22.62
CA GLU A 3 -1.70 69.86 23.21
C GLU A 3 -2.54 69.04 22.22
N LYS A 4 -3.06 69.67 21.16
CA LYS A 4 -3.92 68.99 20.16
C LYS A 4 -3.12 68.05 19.24
N LEU A 5 -1.81 68.24 19.14
CA LEU A 5 -0.92 67.40 18.32
C LEU A 5 -0.44 66.14 19.05
N ILE A 6 -0.49 66.11 20.38
CA ILE A 6 -0.07 64.93 21.17
C ILE A 6 -1.10 63.80 21.09
N ARG A 7 -2.39 64.12 20.86
CA ARG A 7 -3.47 63.10 20.83
C ARG A 7 -3.64 62.38 19.49
N LEU A 8 -2.99 62.81 18.42
CA LEU A 8 -3.20 62.25 17.08
C LEU A 8 -2.25 61.09 16.72
N ASN A 9 -1.33 60.70 17.61
CA ASN A 9 -0.36 59.62 17.34
C ASN A 9 -0.68 58.29 18.05
N GLN A 10 -1.93 58.07 18.46
CA GLN A 10 -2.40 56.72 18.78
C GLN A 10 -2.70 56.00 17.47
N THR A 11 -1.65 55.49 16.82
CA THR A 11 -1.82 54.44 15.82
C THR A 11 -2.72 53.37 16.44
N LYS A 12 -3.90 53.12 15.83
CA LYS A 12 -4.79 52.02 16.19
C LYS A 12 -4.03 50.70 15.97
N ARG A 13 -3.19 50.32 16.93
CA ARG A 13 -2.62 48.98 16.99
C ARG A 13 -3.80 48.05 17.20
N LEU A 14 -4.15 47.32 16.16
CA LEU A 14 -5.14 46.25 16.22
C LEU A 14 -4.85 45.38 17.46
N SER A 15 -5.88 45.04 18.23
CA SER A 15 -5.68 44.22 19.42
C SER A 15 -5.11 42.85 19.00
N PRO A 16 -4.16 42.28 19.76
CA PRO A 16 -3.52 41.02 19.41
C PRO A 16 -4.53 39.87 19.22
N THR A 17 -5.66 39.94 19.91
CA THR A 17 -6.78 38.99 19.78
C THR A 17 -7.44 39.04 18.40
N LEU A 18 -7.56 40.22 17.78
CA LEU A 18 -8.23 40.38 16.49
C LEU A 18 -7.36 39.84 15.34
N ILE A 19 -6.05 40.06 15.39
CA ILE A 19 -5.07 39.47 14.45
C ILE A 19 -5.04 37.95 14.59
N ARG A 20 -5.09 37.43 15.82
CA ARG A 20 -5.14 35.99 16.10
C ARG A 20 -6.40 35.35 15.48
N ASN A 21 -7.58 35.93 15.72
CA ASN A 21 -8.85 35.39 15.21
C ASN A 21 -8.92 35.42 13.67
N LEU A 22 -8.38 36.44 13.01
CA LEU A 22 -8.30 36.49 11.54
C LEU A 22 -7.35 35.42 10.99
N ARG A 23 -6.21 35.18 11.66
CA ARG A 23 -5.29 34.10 11.28
C ARG A 23 -5.94 32.74 11.47
N GLU A 24 -6.61 32.51 12.59
CA GLU A 24 -7.35 31.28 12.87
C GLU A 24 -8.44 31.02 11.81
N ARG A 25 -9.22 32.04 11.45
CA ARG A 25 -10.22 31.94 10.39
C ARG A 25 -9.61 31.67 9.01
N GLY A 26 -8.46 32.26 8.72
CA GLY A 26 -7.71 31.98 7.49
C GLY A 26 -7.24 30.52 7.41
N ILE A 27 -6.73 29.97 8.51
CA ILE A 27 -6.35 28.56 8.62
C ILE A 27 -7.59 27.67 8.47
N GLU A 28 -8.69 27.98 9.14
CA GLU A 28 -9.96 27.23 9.06
C GLU A 28 -10.48 27.17 7.62
N ILE A 29 -10.50 28.29 6.91
CA ILE A 29 -10.91 28.35 5.51
C ILE A 29 -9.96 27.55 4.62
N LEU A 30 -8.65 27.65 4.84
CA LEU A 30 -7.67 26.90 4.05
C LEU A 30 -7.83 25.38 4.26
N LEU A 31 -8.01 24.93 5.50
CA LEU A 31 -8.27 23.53 5.82
C LEU A 31 -9.61 23.06 5.22
N PHE A 32 -10.65 23.89 5.29
CA PHE A 32 -11.94 23.59 4.68
C PHE A 32 -11.84 23.47 3.16
N LEU A 33 -11.12 24.38 2.48
CA LEU A 33 -10.89 24.31 1.04
C LEU A 33 -10.03 23.11 0.65
N ALA A 34 -9.03 22.74 1.45
CA ALA A 34 -8.23 21.54 1.23
C ALA A 34 -9.06 20.26 1.37
N ALA A 35 -9.94 20.19 2.37
CA ALA A 35 -10.87 19.08 2.53
C ALA A 35 -11.89 19.02 1.37
N LEU A 36 -12.45 20.16 1.00
CA LEU A 36 -13.41 20.27 -0.09
C LEU A 36 -12.78 19.89 -1.44
N SER A 37 -11.55 20.31 -1.71
CA SER A 37 -10.84 19.97 -2.95
C SER A 37 -10.52 18.47 -3.03
N SER A 38 -10.17 17.83 -1.90
CA SER A 38 -9.97 16.38 -1.84
C SER A 38 -11.25 15.62 -2.18
N VAL A 39 -12.38 15.97 -1.56
CA VAL A 39 -13.68 15.36 -1.84
C VAL A 39 -14.11 15.61 -3.29
N ALA A 40 -13.94 16.84 -3.79
CA ALA A 40 -14.26 17.19 -5.17
C ALA A 40 -13.41 16.41 -6.18
N THR A 41 -12.11 16.21 -5.90
CA THR A 41 -11.21 15.43 -6.75
C THR A 41 -11.63 13.96 -6.78
N MET A 42 -11.97 13.37 -5.62
CA MET A 42 -12.49 12.01 -5.56
C MET A 42 -13.79 11.86 -6.35
N ALA A 43 -14.73 12.80 -6.20
CA ALA A 43 -15.99 12.81 -6.95
C ALA A 43 -15.73 12.95 -8.47
N ALA A 44 -14.78 13.79 -8.88
CA ALA A 44 -14.39 13.94 -10.27
C ALA A 44 -13.82 12.63 -10.84
N ILE A 45 -12.91 11.96 -10.13
CA ILE A 45 -12.35 10.66 -10.55
C ILE A 45 -13.47 9.64 -10.75
N ILE A 46 -14.40 9.52 -9.80
CA ILE A 46 -15.53 8.59 -9.92
C ILE A 46 -16.40 8.95 -11.13
N PHE A 47 -16.72 10.23 -11.32
CA PHE A 47 -17.51 10.70 -12.45
C PHE A 47 -16.85 10.36 -13.79
N PHE A 48 -15.55 10.61 -13.94
CA PHE A 48 -14.81 10.27 -15.15
C PHE A 48 -14.74 8.76 -15.38
N LEU A 49 -14.47 7.97 -14.34
CA LEU A 49 -14.45 6.51 -14.45
C LEU A 49 -15.81 5.96 -14.91
N LEU A 50 -16.92 6.46 -14.37
CA LEU A 50 -18.26 6.04 -14.78
C LEU A 50 -18.56 6.43 -16.22
N ARG A 51 -18.24 7.67 -16.61
CA ARG A 51 -18.47 8.16 -17.97
C ARG A 51 -17.70 7.35 -19.01
N GLU A 52 -16.40 7.12 -18.78
CA GLU A 52 -15.55 6.35 -19.70
C GLU A 52 -15.94 4.87 -19.71
N SER A 53 -16.29 4.30 -18.56
CA SER A 53 -16.78 2.90 -18.48
C SER A 53 -18.09 2.73 -19.26
N LEU A 54 -19.04 3.67 -19.14
CA LEU A 54 -20.28 3.63 -19.92
C LEU A 54 -20.03 3.79 -21.42
N ALA A 55 -19.04 4.58 -21.84
CA ALA A 55 -18.65 4.67 -23.25
C ALA A 55 -18.03 3.35 -23.74
N PHE A 56 -17.18 2.72 -22.94
CA PHE A 56 -16.59 1.41 -23.22
C PHE A 56 -17.64 0.31 -23.39
N PHE A 57 -18.62 0.22 -22.48
CA PHE A 57 -19.67 -0.81 -22.55
C PHE A 57 -20.70 -0.62 -23.67
N LYS A 58 -20.62 0.48 -24.43
CA LYS A 58 -21.37 0.62 -25.70
C LYS A 58 -20.71 -0.16 -26.83
N GLU A 59 -19.40 -0.31 -26.79
CA GLU A 59 -18.61 -1.02 -27.80
C GLU A 59 -18.38 -2.49 -27.42
N VAL A 60 -18.22 -2.77 -26.13
CA VAL A 60 -17.96 -4.11 -25.60
C VAL A 60 -19.14 -4.55 -24.73
N SER A 61 -19.71 -5.72 -25.00
CA SER A 61 -20.81 -6.23 -24.19
C SER A 61 -20.34 -6.54 -22.76
N LEU A 62 -21.21 -6.29 -21.78
CA LEU A 62 -20.90 -6.58 -20.37
C LEU A 62 -20.69 -8.09 -20.15
N ILE A 63 -21.41 -8.94 -20.88
CA ILE A 63 -21.28 -10.39 -20.77
C ILE A 63 -19.91 -10.81 -21.29
N ASP A 64 -19.52 -10.37 -22.49
CA ASP A 64 -18.20 -10.70 -23.05
C ASP A 64 -17.08 -10.18 -22.15
N PHE A 65 -17.20 -8.96 -21.62
CA PHE A 65 -16.24 -8.43 -20.65
C PHE A 65 -16.08 -9.33 -19.42
N LEU A 66 -17.18 -9.90 -18.89
CA LEU A 66 -17.17 -10.74 -17.69
C LEU A 66 -16.83 -12.21 -17.96
N THR A 67 -17.12 -12.75 -19.14
CA THR A 67 -16.99 -14.18 -19.43
C THR A 67 -15.87 -14.53 -20.41
N ASP A 68 -15.34 -13.57 -21.17
CA ASP A 68 -14.25 -13.81 -22.10
C ASP A 68 -12.96 -14.17 -21.33
N THR A 69 -12.28 -15.20 -21.84
CA THR A 69 -11.09 -15.79 -21.23
C THR A 69 -9.80 -15.23 -21.82
N LYS A 70 -9.87 -14.19 -22.66
CA LYS A 70 -8.72 -13.56 -23.30
C LYS A 70 -8.62 -12.08 -22.94
N TRP A 71 -7.39 -11.64 -22.70
CA TRP A 71 -7.04 -10.22 -22.56
C TRP A 71 -6.03 -9.85 -23.66
N THR A 72 -6.53 -9.37 -24.80
CA THR A 72 -5.70 -9.02 -25.97
C THR A 72 -6.11 -7.70 -26.61
N PRO A 73 -6.21 -6.59 -25.86
CA PRO A 73 -6.67 -5.30 -26.39
C PRO A 73 -5.74 -4.70 -27.46
N MET A 74 -4.49 -5.16 -27.53
CA MET A 74 -3.44 -4.68 -28.44
C MET A 74 -3.31 -5.53 -29.71
N PHE A 75 -4.05 -6.64 -29.84
CA PHE A 75 -3.97 -7.53 -31.01
C PHE A 75 -5.00 -7.13 -32.08
N LEU A 76 -4.89 -7.74 -33.27
CA LEU A 76 -5.84 -7.52 -34.37
C LEU A 76 -7.27 -7.89 -33.95
N GLU A 77 -7.42 -9.03 -33.28
CA GLU A 77 -8.64 -9.43 -32.59
C GLU A 77 -8.58 -8.95 -31.14
N LYS A 78 -9.40 -7.94 -30.84
CA LYS A 78 -9.44 -7.29 -29.53
C LYS A 78 -10.36 -8.04 -28.59
N HIS A 79 -9.78 -8.57 -27.52
CA HIS A 79 -10.51 -9.18 -26.41
C HIS A 79 -10.29 -8.37 -25.14
N TYR A 80 -11.37 -8.15 -24.39
CA TYR A 80 -11.38 -7.32 -23.18
C TYR A 80 -11.85 -8.09 -21.95
N GLY A 81 -11.74 -9.42 -21.95
CA GLY A 81 -12.17 -10.25 -20.84
C GLY A 81 -11.42 -9.93 -19.55
N ILE A 82 -12.15 -9.73 -18.45
CA ILE A 82 -11.58 -9.43 -17.14
C ILE A 82 -11.05 -10.68 -16.42
N LEU A 83 -11.56 -11.87 -16.76
CA LEU A 83 -11.24 -13.12 -16.07
C LEU A 83 -9.74 -13.43 -16.00
N PRO A 84 -8.94 -13.27 -17.07
CA PRO A 84 -7.49 -13.50 -17.00
C PRO A 84 -6.76 -12.53 -16.04
N LEU A 85 -7.25 -11.30 -15.89
CA LEU A 85 -6.67 -10.31 -14.99
C LEU A 85 -6.97 -10.66 -13.53
N ILE A 86 -8.22 -11.04 -13.25
CA ILE A 86 -8.64 -11.49 -11.91
C ILE A 86 -7.90 -12.78 -11.55
N SER A 87 -7.90 -13.78 -12.43
CA SER A 87 -7.22 -15.05 -12.18
C SER A 87 -5.72 -14.88 -12.01
N GLY A 88 -5.07 -14.05 -12.86
CA GLY A 88 -3.66 -13.71 -12.70
C GLY A 88 -3.36 -13.07 -11.35
N THR A 89 -4.21 -12.15 -10.91
CA THR A 89 -4.06 -11.50 -9.59
C THR A 89 -4.25 -12.51 -8.45
N LEU A 90 -5.30 -13.33 -8.50
CA LEU A 90 -5.58 -14.32 -7.45
C LEU A 90 -4.49 -15.38 -7.36
N VAL A 91 -4.01 -15.91 -8.49
CA VAL A 91 -2.96 -16.93 -8.51
C VAL A 91 -1.63 -16.38 -7.99
N THR A 92 -1.23 -15.19 -8.44
CA THR A 92 0.01 -14.55 -7.96
C THR A 92 -0.07 -14.18 -6.48
N ALA A 93 -1.20 -13.61 -6.03
CA ALA A 93 -1.42 -13.29 -4.62
C ALA A 93 -1.43 -14.54 -3.74
N THR A 94 -2.15 -15.59 -4.14
CA THR A 94 -2.18 -16.86 -3.40
C THR A 94 -0.78 -17.47 -3.29
N THR A 95 -0.02 -17.51 -4.39
CA THR A 95 1.35 -18.01 -4.41
C THR A 95 2.25 -17.22 -3.47
N ALA A 96 2.14 -15.89 -3.48
CA ALA A 96 2.90 -15.02 -2.60
C ALA A 96 2.55 -15.26 -1.12
N LEU A 97 1.26 -15.37 -0.78
CA LEU A 97 0.81 -15.59 0.59
C LEU A 97 1.18 -16.98 1.12
N LEU A 98 1.11 -18.02 0.28
CA LEU A 98 1.55 -19.37 0.64
C LEU A 98 3.04 -19.42 1.02
N LEU A 99 3.86 -18.54 0.43
CA LEU A 99 5.26 -18.39 0.81
C LEU A 99 5.44 -17.47 2.02
N ALA A 100 4.85 -16.28 1.97
CA ALA A 100 5.12 -15.20 2.91
C ALA A 100 4.50 -15.43 4.30
N ILE A 101 3.31 -16.03 4.37
CA ILE A 101 2.65 -16.27 5.66
C ILE A 101 3.46 -17.26 6.49
N PRO A 102 3.75 -18.50 6.03
CA PRO A 102 4.48 -19.44 6.88
C PRO A 102 5.87 -18.92 7.26
N THR A 103 6.62 -18.39 6.29
CA THR A 103 8.00 -17.93 6.53
C THR A 103 8.05 -16.67 7.40
N GLY A 104 7.18 -15.70 7.14
CA GLY A 104 7.08 -14.46 7.91
C GLY A 104 6.58 -14.71 9.33
N THR A 105 5.59 -15.58 9.53
CA THR A 105 5.09 -15.92 10.86
C THR A 105 6.14 -16.69 11.68
N ILE A 106 6.88 -17.63 11.07
CA ILE A 106 7.99 -18.32 11.76
C ILE A 106 9.08 -17.33 12.18
N ALA A 107 9.46 -16.41 11.28
CA ALA A 107 10.44 -15.37 11.60
C ALA A 107 9.96 -14.48 12.76
N ALA A 108 8.68 -14.09 12.75
CA ALA A 108 8.08 -13.30 13.81
C ALA A 108 8.06 -14.02 15.17
N ILE A 109 7.69 -15.31 15.18
CA ILE A 109 7.67 -16.13 16.42
C ILE A 109 9.09 -16.19 16.99
N TYR A 110 10.08 -16.46 16.14
CA TYR A 110 11.47 -16.51 16.56
C TYR A 110 11.95 -15.15 17.12
N LEU A 111 11.66 -14.04 16.44
CA LEU A 111 12.08 -12.70 16.85
C LEU A 111 11.39 -12.19 18.13
N SER A 112 10.12 -12.55 18.32
CA SER A 112 9.33 -12.16 19.48
C SER A 112 9.71 -12.94 20.73
N GLU A 113 9.79 -14.27 20.64
CA GLU A 113 9.89 -15.15 21.80
C GLU A 113 11.31 -15.66 22.09
N PHE A 114 12.10 -15.94 21.06
CA PHE A 114 13.35 -16.70 21.21
C PHE A 114 14.62 -15.87 20.95
N ALA A 115 14.54 -14.83 20.13
CA ALA A 115 15.71 -14.11 19.67
C ALA A 115 16.34 -13.25 20.79
N PRO A 116 17.66 -13.36 21.03
CA PRO A 116 18.36 -12.48 21.95
C PRO A 116 18.36 -11.02 21.40
N PRO A 117 18.51 -10.01 22.27
CA PRO A 117 18.42 -8.60 21.87
C PRO A 117 19.33 -8.23 20.69
N THR A 118 20.59 -8.71 20.70
CA THR A 118 21.57 -8.43 19.63
C THR A 118 21.14 -8.98 18.27
N LEU A 119 20.50 -10.15 18.23
CA LEU A 119 20.06 -10.75 16.97
C LEU A 119 18.90 -9.95 16.36
N ARG A 120 18.02 -9.41 17.20
CA ARG A 120 16.94 -8.54 16.78
C ARG A 120 17.45 -7.24 16.18
N GLU A 121 18.45 -6.63 16.82
CA GLU A 121 19.10 -5.40 16.33
C GLU A 121 19.77 -5.57 14.96
N ILE A 122 20.12 -6.80 14.57
CA ILE A 122 20.70 -7.10 13.25
C ILE A 122 19.61 -7.45 12.23
N ILE A 123 18.67 -8.33 12.60
CA ILE A 123 17.66 -8.83 11.65
C ILE A 123 16.64 -7.75 11.29
N LYS A 124 16.20 -6.94 12.26
CA LYS A 124 15.11 -5.97 12.04
C LYS A 124 15.49 -4.91 10.99
N PRO A 125 16.67 -4.27 11.04
CA PRO A 125 17.11 -3.40 9.94
C PRO A 125 17.21 -4.14 8.60
N GLY A 126 17.63 -5.42 8.60
CA GLY A 126 17.67 -6.23 7.37
C GLY A 126 16.30 -6.42 6.72
N LEU A 127 15.26 -6.70 7.54
CA LEU A 127 13.88 -6.78 7.07
C LEU A 127 13.38 -5.44 6.53
N GLU A 128 13.70 -4.33 7.20
CA GLU A 128 13.36 -2.98 6.76
C GLU A 128 14.05 -2.62 5.44
N LEU A 129 15.32 -3.02 5.26
CA LEU A 129 16.05 -2.82 4.01
C LEU A 129 15.45 -3.62 2.85
N LEU A 130 14.98 -4.84 3.10
CA LEU A 130 14.24 -5.61 2.10
C LEU A 130 12.93 -4.90 1.71
N ALA A 131 12.19 -4.37 2.68
CA ALA A 131 10.97 -3.61 2.42
C ALA A 131 11.21 -2.30 1.66
N ALA A 132 12.41 -1.72 1.76
CA ALA A 132 12.79 -0.48 1.08
C ALA A 132 13.16 -0.66 -0.40
N ILE A 133 13.31 -1.90 -0.88
CA ILE A 133 13.65 -2.16 -2.28
C ILE A 133 12.50 -1.68 -3.19
N PRO A 134 12.78 -0.84 -4.22
CA PRO A 134 11.74 -0.38 -5.14
C PRO A 134 11.04 -1.56 -5.82
N THR A 135 9.70 -1.51 -5.91
CA THR A 135 8.88 -2.59 -6.48
C THR A 135 9.26 -2.95 -7.92
N VAL A 136 9.74 -1.98 -8.70
CA VAL A 136 10.24 -2.21 -10.07
C VAL A 136 11.47 -3.14 -10.09
N VAL A 137 12.34 -3.05 -9.09
CA VAL A 137 13.54 -3.90 -8.98
C VAL A 137 13.13 -5.36 -8.78
N TYR A 138 12.13 -5.61 -7.93
CA TYR A 138 11.55 -6.94 -7.77
C TYR A 138 10.94 -7.47 -9.07
N GLY A 139 10.24 -6.64 -9.84
CA GLY A 139 9.68 -7.02 -11.14
C GLY A 139 10.77 -7.47 -12.13
N TYR A 140 11.85 -6.69 -12.26
CA TYR A 140 12.99 -7.07 -13.10
C TYR A 140 13.73 -8.29 -12.58
N PHE A 141 13.91 -8.43 -11.27
CA PHE A 141 14.52 -9.60 -10.66
C PHE A 141 13.72 -10.88 -10.93
N ALA A 142 12.39 -10.81 -10.84
CA ALA A 142 11.50 -11.91 -11.20
C ALA A 142 11.67 -12.34 -12.66
N LEU A 143 11.80 -11.38 -13.57
CA LEU A 143 11.91 -11.65 -15.00
C LEU A 143 13.30 -12.14 -15.41
N LEU A 144 14.36 -11.50 -14.92
CA LEU A 144 15.74 -11.72 -15.39
C LEU A 144 16.47 -12.82 -14.64
N VAL A 145 16.06 -13.11 -13.39
CA VAL A 145 16.74 -14.09 -12.53
C VAL A 145 15.82 -15.26 -12.23
N VAL A 146 14.68 -15.00 -11.60
CA VAL A 146 13.82 -16.08 -11.08
C VAL A 146 13.14 -16.88 -12.20
N SER A 147 12.63 -16.19 -13.24
CA SER A 147 11.97 -16.87 -14.36
C SER A 147 12.92 -17.82 -15.11
N PRO A 148 14.15 -17.43 -15.50
CA PRO A 148 15.13 -18.35 -16.06
C PRO A 148 15.47 -19.53 -15.15
N LEU A 149 15.63 -19.30 -13.84
CA LEU A 149 15.90 -20.37 -12.88
C LEU A 149 14.75 -21.39 -12.80
N LEU A 150 13.50 -20.92 -12.77
CA LEU A 150 12.34 -21.79 -12.79
C LEU A 150 12.22 -22.56 -14.10
N ARG A 151 12.58 -21.95 -15.24
CA ARG A 151 12.57 -22.62 -16.54
C ARG A 151 13.59 -23.75 -16.67
N ASN A 152 14.67 -23.74 -15.89
CA ASN A 152 15.59 -24.87 -15.81
C ASN A 152 14.96 -26.10 -15.13
N ILE A 153 13.96 -25.90 -14.28
CA ILE A 153 13.24 -26.97 -13.56
C ILE A 153 11.95 -27.34 -14.31
N PHE A 154 11.24 -26.33 -14.80
CA PHE A 154 9.97 -26.44 -15.51
C PHE A 154 10.14 -25.86 -16.93
N THR A 155 10.58 -26.70 -17.86
CA THR A 155 10.99 -26.31 -19.22
C THR A 155 9.86 -25.68 -20.05
N GLU A 156 8.60 -26.00 -19.74
CA GLU A 156 7.42 -25.48 -20.44
C GLU A 156 6.95 -24.10 -19.94
N LEU A 157 7.58 -23.54 -18.89
CA LEU A 157 7.17 -22.24 -18.37
C LEU A 157 7.47 -21.10 -19.35
N PRO A 158 6.48 -20.23 -19.64
CA PRO A 158 6.71 -18.99 -20.37
C PRO A 158 7.69 -18.07 -19.65
N VAL A 159 8.36 -17.19 -20.39
CA VAL A 159 9.24 -16.16 -19.82
C VAL A 159 8.47 -15.26 -18.85
N PHE A 160 7.26 -14.85 -19.24
CA PHE A 160 6.32 -14.14 -18.38
C PHE A 160 5.38 -15.17 -17.75
N ASN A 161 5.66 -15.58 -16.52
CA ASN A 161 4.85 -16.55 -15.79
C ASN A 161 4.45 -16.03 -14.40
N MET A 162 3.28 -16.47 -13.96
CA MET A 162 2.68 -16.05 -12.68
C MET A 162 3.43 -16.63 -11.47
N LEU A 163 4.06 -17.79 -11.61
CA LEU A 163 4.80 -18.43 -10.52
C LEU A 163 6.00 -17.59 -10.08
N SER A 164 6.82 -17.13 -11.03
CA SER A 164 7.96 -16.25 -10.75
C SER A 164 7.52 -14.96 -10.07
N ALA A 165 6.51 -14.30 -10.63
CA ALA A 165 5.95 -13.08 -10.06
C ALA A 165 5.42 -13.30 -8.63
N GLY A 166 4.68 -14.40 -8.41
CA GLY A 166 4.15 -14.77 -7.10
C GLY A 166 5.24 -15.07 -6.07
N LEU A 167 6.30 -15.79 -6.44
CA LEU A 167 7.40 -16.11 -5.52
C LEU A 167 8.19 -14.86 -5.11
N VAL A 168 8.52 -14.00 -6.06
CA VAL A 168 9.24 -12.75 -5.75
C VAL A 168 8.36 -11.80 -4.95
N MET A 169 7.08 -11.70 -5.28
CA MET A 169 6.12 -10.95 -4.47
C MET A 169 6.00 -11.53 -3.06
N GLY A 170 6.03 -12.84 -2.91
CA GLY A 170 6.09 -13.51 -1.60
C GLY A 170 7.31 -13.06 -0.81
N LEU A 171 8.51 -13.09 -1.41
CA LEU A 171 9.74 -12.61 -0.76
C LEU A 171 9.64 -11.14 -0.31
N MET A 172 9.05 -10.28 -1.15
CA MET A 172 8.82 -8.86 -0.83
C MET A 172 7.86 -8.67 0.36
N ILE A 173 6.88 -9.56 0.52
CA ILE A 173 5.85 -9.48 1.58
C ILE A 173 6.34 -10.06 2.91
N ILE A 174 7.39 -10.91 2.93
CA ILE A 174 7.93 -11.53 4.16
C ILE A 174 8.24 -10.50 5.26
N PRO A 175 8.99 -9.40 5.01
CA PRO A 175 9.28 -8.40 6.05
C PRO A 175 8.03 -7.80 6.67
N PHE A 176 7.01 -7.54 5.85
CA PHE A 176 5.75 -6.97 6.29
C PHE A 176 4.98 -7.93 7.21
N ILE A 177 4.84 -9.19 6.79
CA ILE A 177 4.19 -10.23 7.61
C ILE A 177 4.95 -10.47 8.90
N SER A 178 6.28 -10.54 8.83
CA SER A 178 7.13 -10.75 10.01
C SER A 178 6.98 -9.59 11.00
N SER A 179 7.05 -8.34 10.54
CA SER A 179 6.97 -7.18 11.42
C SER A 179 5.60 -7.06 12.09
N ILE A 180 4.51 -7.18 11.31
CA ILE A 180 3.16 -7.08 11.86
C ILE A 180 2.86 -8.21 12.83
N SER A 181 3.29 -9.43 12.50
CA SER A 181 3.08 -10.58 13.38
C SER A 181 3.88 -10.43 14.68
N GLU A 182 5.11 -9.93 14.61
CA GLU A 182 5.94 -9.68 15.80
C GLU A 182 5.31 -8.62 16.69
N ASP A 183 4.89 -7.49 16.12
CA ASP A 183 4.24 -6.40 16.87
C ASP A 183 2.93 -6.87 17.52
N ALA A 184 2.14 -7.70 16.82
CA ALA A 184 0.93 -8.30 17.36
C ALA A 184 1.20 -9.26 18.54
N MET A 185 2.23 -10.11 18.44
CA MET A 185 2.62 -11.01 19.54
C MET A 185 3.13 -10.24 20.76
N ARG A 186 3.90 -9.18 20.55
CA ARG A 186 4.41 -8.32 21.63
C ARG A 186 3.32 -7.50 22.32
N ALA A 187 2.21 -7.23 21.64
CA ALA A 187 1.10 -6.49 22.22
C ALA A 187 0.32 -7.32 23.27
N VAL A 188 0.58 -8.63 23.40
CA VAL A 188 -0.07 -9.50 24.38
C VAL A 188 0.47 -9.20 25.79
N PRO A 189 -0.41 -8.85 26.77
CA PRO A 189 -0.01 -8.65 28.16
C PRO A 189 0.70 -9.85 28.77
N VAL A 190 1.70 -9.58 29.61
CA VAL A 190 2.51 -10.63 30.28
C VAL A 190 1.63 -11.51 31.17
N GLU A 191 0.61 -10.95 31.81
CA GLU A 191 -0.29 -11.68 32.70
C GLU A 191 -1.07 -12.79 31.98
N LEU A 192 -1.45 -12.56 30.71
CA LEU A 192 -2.11 -13.59 29.90
C LEU A 192 -1.14 -14.71 29.50
N ARG A 193 0.14 -14.38 29.29
CA ARG A 193 1.19 -15.35 28.97
C ARG A 193 1.53 -16.22 30.16
N GLU A 194 1.79 -15.62 31.31
CA GLU A 194 2.02 -16.33 32.58
C GLU A 194 0.79 -17.19 32.96
N GLY A 195 -0.41 -16.66 32.74
CA GLY A 195 -1.66 -17.39 32.94
C GLY A 195 -1.79 -18.63 32.05
N SER A 196 -1.40 -18.55 30.77
CA SER A 196 -1.42 -19.74 29.90
C SER A 196 -0.38 -20.78 30.34
N TYR A 197 0.83 -20.36 30.72
CA TYR A 197 1.86 -21.29 31.22
C TYR A 197 1.41 -22.04 32.48
N ALA A 198 0.63 -21.41 33.35
CA ALA A 198 0.10 -22.04 34.56
C ALA A 198 -0.95 -23.12 34.27
N MET A 199 -1.59 -23.10 33.10
CA MET A 199 -2.65 -24.05 32.71
C MET A 199 -2.12 -25.31 32.01
N GLY A 200 -0.83 -25.36 31.67
CA GLY A 200 -0.19 -26.43 30.89
C GLY A 200 -0.21 -26.18 29.40
#